data_AF-A0A1H6W2G9-F1
#
_entry.id   AF-A0A1H6W2G9-F1
#
_cell.length_a   1.000
_cell.length_b   1.000
_cell.length_c   1.000
_cell.angle_alpha   90.00
_cell.angle_beta   90.00
_cell.angle_gamma   90.00
#
_symmetry.space_group_name_H-M   'P 1'
#
loop_
_entity.id
_entity.type
_entity.pdbx_description
1 polymer ?
#
loop_
_entity_poly.entity_id
_entity_poly.type
_entity_poly.pdbx_seq_one_letter_code
_entity_poly.pdbx_strand_id
1 'polypeptide(L)'
;MACEPLAGRRIAKVTEHKKRQDWALFLQDIAEAWSGAERITLVMDNLNTHSAASLYEALMPEQAKALRDRFEFVYTPKHGSWLNMAEIEINVLVGQCLDRRIDSLERMRKEVAAWQQRRNQLDAKIHWQFTTRDARVKLRRLYPQIDACLDTRIFRGFFIGCRKTVEQHQRPAAFGKSYAPPYFR
;
A
#
# COMPACT_ATOMS: atom_id res chain seq x y z
N MET A 1 4.24 -11.20 -2.44
CA MET A 1 4.37 -11.10 -0.96
C MET A 1 3.38 -10.08 -0.46
N ALA A 2 2.80 -10.30 0.72
CA ALA A 2 2.00 -9.33 1.45
C ALA A 2 2.43 -9.36 2.93
N CYS A 3 2.32 -8.23 3.60
CA CYS A 3 2.67 -8.09 5.01
C CYS A 3 1.66 -7.21 5.73
N GLU A 4 1.41 -7.54 6.99
CA GLU A 4 0.72 -6.72 7.98
C GLU A 4 1.79 -6.06 8.87
N PRO A 5 2.18 -4.80 8.58
CA PRO A 5 3.40 -4.18 9.11
C PRO A 5 3.44 -4.07 10.64
N LEU A 6 2.29 -3.77 11.23
CA LEU A 6 2.14 -3.52 12.68
C LEU A 6 2.01 -4.82 13.49
N ALA A 7 1.42 -5.85 12.90
CA ALA A 7 1.31 -7.17 13.53
C ALA A 7 2.60 -7.98 13.35
N GLY A 8 3.46 -7.63 12.40
CA GLY A 8 4.63 -8.44 12.09
C GLY A 8 4.23 -9.79 11.51
N ARG A 9 3.17 -9.83 10.69
CA ARG A 9 2.76 -11.04 9.97
C ARG A 9 2.97 -10.85 8.48
N ARG A 10 3.40 -11.90 7.79
CA ARG A 10 3.59 -11.86 6.33
C ARG A 10 3.24 -13.19 5.68
N ILE A 11 2.90 -13.10 4.40
CA ILE A 11 2.71 -14.25 3.51
C ILE A 11 3.46 -14.00 2.20
N ALA A 12 4.22 -15.00 1.78
CA ALA A 12 5.04 -15.01 0.59
C ALA A 12 4.75 -16.29 -0.18
N LYS A 13 4.51 -16.15 -1.49
CA LYS A 13 4.24 -17.25 -2.39
C LYS A 13 5.23 -17.18 -3.54
N VAL A 14 5.87 -18.31 -3.83
CA VAL A 14 6.79 -18.45 -4.96
C VAL A 14 6.05 -19.15 -6.10
N THR A 15 5.82 -18.41 -7.17
CA THR A 15 5.18 -18.86 -8.40
C THR A 15 6.20 -18.91 -9.53
N GLU A 16 5.94 -19.72 -10.55
CA GLU A 16 6.81 -19.83 -11.71
C GLU A 16 6.73 -18.58 -12.61
N HIS A 17 5.56 -17.95 -12.61
CA HIS A 17 5.29 -16.75 -13.38
C HIS A 17 4.63 -15.68 -12.51
N LYS A 18 4.54 -14.46 -13.06
CA LYS A 18 3.84 -13.31 -12.47
C LYS A 18 2.59 -13.00 -13.28
N LYS A 19 1.65 -13.95 -13.38
CA LYS A 19 0.40 -13.78 -14.12
C LYS A 19 -0.71 -13.21 -13.25
N ARG A 20 -1.80 -12.76 -13.88
CA ARG A 20 -3.02 -12.31 -13.20
C ARG A 20 -3.66 -13.41 -12.36
N GLN A 21 -3.65 -14.65 -12.87
CA GLN A 21 -4.14 -15.82 -12.14
C GLN A 21 -3.34 -16.08 -10.87
N ASP A 22 -2.01 -16.01 -10.95
CA ASP A 22 -1.13 -16.19 -9.79
C ASP A 22 -1.45 -15.18 -8.68
N TRP A 23 -1.70 -13.92 -9.07
CA TRP A 23 -2.07 -12.86 -8.14
C TRP A 23 -3.45 -13.07 -7.53
N ALA A 24 -4.45 -13.48 -8.32
CA ALA A 24 -5.80 -13.74 -7.82
C ALA A 24 -5.82 -14.89 -6.80
N LEU A 25 -5.10 -15.99 -7.09
CA LEU A 25 -4.94 -17.09 -6.15
C LEU A 25 -4.18 -16.65 -4.88
N PHE A 26 -3.21 -15.75 -5.01
CA PHE A 26 -2.53 -15.18 -3.85
C PHE A 26 -3.45 -14.32 -2.96
N LEU A 27 -4.44 -13.62 -3.55
CA LEU A 27 -5.45 -12.91 -2.76
C LEU A 27 -6.37 -13.88 -2.00
N GLN A 28 -6.64 -15.08 -2.52
CA GLN A 28 -7.37 -16.11 -1.76
C GLN A 28 -6.57 -16.53 -0.52
N ASP A 29 -5.27 -16.80 -0.68
CA ASP A 29 -4.40 -17.17 0.45
C ASP A 29 -4.38 -16.07 1.53
N ILE A 30 -4.38 -14.79 1.12
CA ILE A 30 -4.47 -13.65 2.05
C ILE A 30 -5.84 -13.63 2.74
N ALA A 31 -6.93 -13.78 2.00
CA ALA A 31 -8.27 -13.78 2.59
C ALA A 31 -8.45 -14.93 3.61
N GLU A 32 -7.84 -16.09 3.35
CA GLU A 32 -7.84 -17.22 4.28
C GLU A 32 -6.99 -16.95 5.53
N ALA A 33 -5.75 -16.47 5.35
CA ALA A 33 -4.85 -16.18 6.45
C ALA A 33 -5.37 -15.08 7.41
N TRP A 34 -6.21 -14.17 6.90
CA TRP A 34 -6.95 -13.16 7.67
C TRP A 34 -8.46 -13.41 7.61
N SER A 35 -8.90 -14.66 7.78
CA SER A 35 -10.32 -15.05 7.76
C SER A 35 -11.19 -14.30 8.78
N GLY A 36 -10.63 -13.95 9.94
CA GLY A 36 -11.33 -13.18 10.97
C GLY A 36 -11.50 -11.68 10.67
N ALA A 37 -10.88 -11.15 9.62
CA ALA A 37 -11.05 -9.75 9.23
C ALA A 37 -12.31 -9.59 8.36
N GLU A 38 -13.21 -8.70 8.78
CA GLU A 38 -14.41 -8.34 7.99
C GLU A 38 -14.01 -7.73 6.64
N ARG A 39 -13.01 -6.83 6.64
CA ARG A 39 -12.50 -6.17 5.45
C ARG A 39 -10.99 -5.97 5.54
N ILE A 40 -10.29 -6.20 4.43
CA ILE A 40 -8.83 -6.11 4.32
C ILE A 40 -8.47 -4.93 3.40
N THR A 41 -7.91 -3.87 3.96
CA THR A 41 -7.35 -2.77 3.15
C THR A 41 -5.98 -3.17 2.64
N LEU A 42 -5.88 -3.42 1.33
CA LEU A 42 -4.66 -3.86 0.67
C LEU A 42 -4.03 -2.70 -0.09
N VAL A 43 -2.90 -2.24 0.42
CA VAL A 43 -2.07 -1.20 -0.22
C VAL A 43 -1.09 -1.85 -1.19
N MET A 44 -1.07 -1.43 -2.45
CA MET A 44 -0.26 -2.07 -3.50
C MET A 44 0.21 -1.08 -4.58
N ASP A 45 1.21 -1.47 -5.37
CA ASP A 45 1.65 -0.75 -6.56
C ASP A 45 0.66 -0.89 -7.73
N ASN A 46 0.78 -0.01 -8.72
CA ASN A 46 -0.12 0.05 -9.87
C ASN A 46 0.38 -0.84 -11.02
N LEU A 47 0.47 -2.14 -10.75
CA LEU A 47 0.87 -3.14 -11.74
C LEU A 47 -0.34 -3.61 -12.57
N ASN A 48 -0.12 -3.99 -13.83
CA ASN A 48 -1.17 -4.48 -14.72
C ASN A 48 -1.89 -5.77 -14.25
N THR A 49 -1.29 -6.51 -13.31
CA THR A 49 -1.89 -7.68 -12.67
C THR A 49 -2.75 -7.31 -11.46
N HIS A 50 -2.58 -6.12 -10.90
CA HIS A 50 -3.24 -5.64 -9.68
C HIS A 50 -4.54 -4.95 -10.05
N SER A 51 -5.52 -5.73 -10.47
CA SER A 51 -6.84 -5.21 -10.80
C SER A 51 -7.92 -6.19 -10.40
N ALA A 52 -9.13 -5.68 -10.11
CA ALA A 52 -10.27 -6.54 -9.82
C ALA A 52 -10.60 -7.50 -10.98
N ALA A 53 -10.33 -7.10 -12.23
CA ALA A 53 -10.52 -7.94 -13.41
C ALA A 53 -9.71 -9.24 -13.33
N SER A 54 -8.51 -9.21 -12.73
CA SER A 54 -7.67 -10.40 -12.54
C SER A 54 -8.37 -11.49 -11.73
N LEU A 55 -9.28 -11.12 -10.81
CA LEU A 55 -10.07 -12.08 -10.03
C LEU A 55 -11.07 -12.84 -10.92
N TYR A 56 -11.75 -12.12 -11.81
CA TYR A 56 -12.71 -12.69 -12.75
C TYR A 56 -12.04 -13.48 -13.88
N GLU A 57 -10.75 -13.25 -14.13
CA GLU A 57 -9.95 -14.05 -15.07
C GLU A 57 -9.58 -15.43 -14.49
N ALA A 58 -9.52 -15.54 -13.16
CA ALA A 58 -9.00 -16.72 -12.47
C ALA A 58 -10.06 -17.56 -11.75
N LEU A 59 -11.17 -16.94 -11.34
CA LEU A 59 -12.19 -17.53 -10.47
C LEU A 59 -13.57 -17.43 -11.09
N MET A 60 -14.49 -18.29 -10.62
CA MET A 60 -15.90 -18.17 -10.99
C MET A 60 -16.45 -16.81 -10.53
N PRO A 61 -17.39 -16.19 -11.28
CA PRO A 61 -17.86 -14.84 -10.99
C PRO A 61 -18.33 -14.60 -9.54
N GLU A 62 -19.00 -15.58 -8.95
CA GLU A 62 -19.49 -15.53 -7.57
C GLU A 62 -18.34 -15.53 -6.56
N GLN A 63 -17.33 -16.38 -6.78
CA GLN A 63 -16.12 -16.46 -5.96
C GLN A 63 -15.28 -15.19 -6.10
N ALA A 64 -15.12 -14.69 -7.33
CA ALA A 64 -14.41 -13.46 -7.61
C ALA A 64 -15.05 -12.25 -6.92
N LYS A 65 -16.39 -12.15 -6.98
CA LYS A 65 -17.15 -11.09 -6.31
C LYS A 65 -17.03 -11.18 -4.79
N ALA A 66 -17.25 -12.36 -4.21
CA ALA A 66 -17.12 -12.57 -2.78
C ALA A 66 -15.72 -12.21 -2.28
N LEU A 67 -14.67 -12.61 -3.01
CA LEU A 67 -13.30 -12.25 -2.69
C LEU A 67 -13.07 -10.74 -2.83
N ARG A 68 -13.52 -10.13 -3.94
CA ARG A 68 -13.38 -8.68 -4.19
C ARG A 68 -14.00 -7.85 -3.07
N ASP A 69 -15.14 -8.27 -2.54
CA ASP A 69 -15.87 -7.57 -1.47
C ASP A 69 -15.13 -7.58 -0.13
N ARG A 70 -14.26 -8.58 0.10
CA ARG A 70 -13.40 -8.62 1.29
C ARG A 70 -12.26 -7.63 1.24
N PHE A 71 -11.91 -7.07 0.08
CA PHE A 71 -10.76 -6.19 -0.07
C PHE A 71 -11.14 -4.73 -0.37
N GLU A 72 -10.41 -3.80 0.23
CA GLU A 72 -10.33 -2.42 -0.23
C GLU A 72 -8.96 -2.20 -0.87
N PHE A 73 -8.91 -1.96 -2.18
CA PHE A 73 -7.66 -1.75 -2.90
C PHE A 73 -7.25 -0.27 -2.86
N VAL A 74 -6.06 -0.01 -2.32
CA VAL A 74 -5.44 1.31 -2.26
C VAL A 74 -4.14 1.27 -3.07
N TYR A 75 -4.08 2.06 -4.14
CA TYR A 75 -2.89 2.10 -4.99
C TYR A 75 -1.91 3.17 -4.54
N THR A 76 -0.62 2.84 -4.50
CA THR A 76 0.43 3.85 -4.31
C THR A 76 0.45 4.83 -5.49
N PRO A 77 0.81 6.11 -5.28
CA PRO A 77 1.01 7.06 -6.37
C PRO A 77 1.98 6.51 -7.43
N LYS A 78 1.79 6.86 -8.71
CA LYS A 78 2.59 6.33 -9.84
C LYS A 78 4.11 6.43 -9.68
N HIS A 79 4.59 7.46 -8.98
CA HIS A 79 6.02 7.68 -8.69
C HIS A 79 6.33 7.56 -7.19
N GLY A 80 5.54 6.76 -6.48
CA GLY A 80 5.59 6.60 -5.02
C GLY A 80 5.93 5.18 -4.57
N SER A 81 6.67 4.40 -5.37
CA SER A 81 7.06 3.02 -5.01
C SER A 81 7.80 2.94 -3.67
N TRP A 82 8.54 3.98 -3.29
CA TRP A 82 9.20 4.09 -1.99
C TRP A 82 8.24 4.06 -0.77
N LEU A 83 6.93 4.17 -0.99
CA LEU A 83 5.89 3.98 0.03
C LEU A 83 5.43 2.51 0.18
N ASN A 84 5.89 1.61 -0.69
CA ASN A 84 5.45 0.23 -0.74
C ASN A 84 6.15 -0.60 0.35
N MET A 85 5.44 -0.86 1.46
CA MET A 85 5.98 -1.64 2.57
C MET A 85 6.29 -3.09 2.19
N ALA A 86 5.58 -3.67 1.22
CA ALA A 86 5.89 -5.01 0.74
C ALA A 86 7.25 -5.07 0.04
N GLU A 87 7.69 -3.99 -0.64
CA GLU A 87 9.03 -3.92 -1.23
C GLU A 87 10.14 -3.93 -0.17
N ILE A 88 9.91 -3.31 0.99
CA ILE A 88 10.84 -3.37 2.13
C ILE A 88 11.00 -4.82 2.60
N GLU A 89 9.90 -5.55 2.80
CA GLU A 89 9.95 -6.96 3.20
C GLU A 89 10.57 -7.87 2.13
N ILE A 90 10.33 -7.59 0.85
CA ILE A 90 10.99 -8.30 -0.26
C ILE A 90 12.50 -8.08 -0.20
N ASN A 91 12.98 -6.85 0.05
CA ASN A 91 14.41 -6.58 0.18
C ASN A 91 15.02 -7.33 1.37
N VAL A 92 14.30 -7.44 2.49
CA VAL A 92 14.72 -8.25 3.65
C VAL A 92 14.79 -9.73 3.28
N LEU A 93 13.79 -10.27 2.57
CA LEU A 93 13.82 -11.66 2.08
C LEU A 93 15.02 -11.89 1.16
N VAL A 94 15.27 -10.97 0.23
CA VAL A 94 16.40 -11.08 -0.70
C VAL A 94 17.71 -11.13 0.06
N GLY A 95 17.93 -10.20 1.00
CA GLY A 95 19.17 -10.16 1.78
C GLY A 95 19.34 -11.29 2.80
N GLN A 96 18.26 -11.93 3.27
CA GLN A 96 18.34 -12.96 4.31
C GLN A 96 18.20 -14.40 3.80
N CYS A 97 17.63 -14.59 2.61
CA CYS A 97 17.24 -15.92 2.12
C CYS A 97 17.62 -16.15 0.65
N LEU A 98 17.63 -15.10 -0.18
CA LEU A 98 17.87 -15.20 -1.62
C LEU A 98 19.18 -14.53 -2.06
N ASP A 99 20.13 -14.42 -1.13
CA ASP A 99 21.47 -13.84 -1.34
C ASP A 99 22.44 -14.79 -2.10
N ARG A 100 21.95 -15.97 -2.45
CA ARG A 100 22.68 -17.03 -3.15
C ARG A 100 21.87 -17.62 -4.30
N ARG A 101 22.56 -18.29 -5.22
CA ARG A 101 21.90 -19.04 -6.30
C ARG A 101 21.11 -20.22 -5.73
N ILE A 102 19.88 -20.36 -6.18
CA ILE A 102 19.00 -21.50 -5.90
C ILE A 102 18.68 -22.16 -7.24
N ASP A 103 18.92 -23.46 -7.32
CA ASP A 103 18.96 -24.26 -8.54
C ASP A 103 17.61 -24.88 -8.92
N SER A 104 16.63 -24.90 -8.01
CA SER A 104 15.28 -25.39 -8.29
C SER A 104 14.20 -24.53 -7.65
N LEU A 105 13.05 -24.47 -8.33
CA LEU A 105 11.86 -23.77 -7.83
C LEU A 105 11.31 -24.40 -6.55
N GLU A 106 11.41 -25.73 -6.42
CA GLU A 106 11.00 -26.45 -5.21
C GLU A 106 11.85 -26.04 -4.00
N ARG A 107 13.19 -25.98 -4.17
CA ARG A 107 14.07 -25.49 -3.13
C ARG A 107 13.76 -24.04 -2.77
N MET A 108 13.53 -23.17 -3.76
CA MET A 108 13.15 -21.78 -3.50
C MET A 108 11.87 -21.68 -2.67
N ARG A 109 10.84 -22.49 -2.98
CA ARG A 109 9.60 -22.56 -2.18
C ARG A 109 9.87 -22.95 -0.73
N LYS A 110 10.68 -23.99 -0.49
CA LYS A 110 11.02 -24.45 0.86
C LYS A 110 11.77 -23.39 1.66
N GLU A 111 12.76 -22.75 1.05
CA GLU A 111 13.58 -21.72 1.70
C GLU A 111 12.75 -20.49 2.05
N VAL A 112 11.92 -19.99 1.12
CA VAL A 112 11.02 -18.85 1.35
C VAL A 112 9.98 -19.17 2.42
N ALA A 113 9.43 -20.39 2.44
CA ALA A 113 8.49 -20.82 3.47
C ALA A 113 9.14 -20.88 4.87
N ALA A 114 10.35 -21.45 4.96
CA ALA A 114 11.12 -21.50 6.21
C ALA A 114 11.48 -20.09 6.70
N TRP A 115 11.91 -19.20 5.80
CA TRP A 115 12.16 -17.79 6.11
C TRP A 115 10.91 -17.09 6.62
N GLN A 116 9.77 -17.24 5.93
CA GLN A 116 8.49 -16.64 6.34
C GLN A 116 8.10 -17.10 7.74
N GLN A 117 8.16 -18.41 8.02
CA GLN A 117 7.81 -18.97 9.32
C GLN A 117 8.69 -18.38 10.42
N ARG A 118 10.01 -18.39 10.23
CA ARG A 118 10.97 -17.80 11.18
C ARG A 118 10.67 -16.32 11.42
N ARG A 119 10.40 -15.54 10.37
CA ARG A 119 10.22 -14.10 10.50
C ARG A 119 8.87 -13.72 11.13
N ASN A 120 7.84 -14.52 10.89
CA ASN A 120 6.55 -14.41 11.59
C ASN A 120 6.67 -14.79 13.06
N GLN A 121 7.45 -15.82 13.43
CA GLN A 121 7.68 -16.19 14.84
C GLN A 121 8.45 -15.12 15.63
N LEU A 122 9.24 -14.29 14.94
CA LEU A 122 9.97 -13.18 15.55
C LEU A 122 9.13 -11.90 15.69
N ASP A 123 7.84 -11.93 15.30
CA ASP A 123 6.94 -10.76 15.27
C ASP A 123 7.61 -9.52 14.66
N ALA A 124 8.31 -9.73 13.55
CA ALA A 124 9.15 -8.71 12.97
C ALA A 124 8.32 -7.59 12.33
N LYS A 125 8.23 -6.46 13.03
CA LYS A 125 7.43 -5.30 12.62
C LYS A 125 8.22 -4.34 11.75
N ILE A 126 7.49 -3.58 10.93
CA ILE A 126 8.04 -2.44 10.20
C ILE A 126 7.76 -1.19 11.02
N HIS A 127 8.82 -0.56 11.54
CA HIS A 127 8.72 0.72 12.23
C HIS A 127 8.64 1.86 11.21
N TRP A 128 7.41 2.17 10.79
CA TRP A 128 7.14 3.21 9.80
C TRP A 128 7.28 4.62 10.39
N GLN A 129 8.22 5.40 9.88
CA GLN A 129 8.50 6.76 10.36
C GLN A 129 7.86 7.87 9.51
N PHE A 130 7.38 7.54 8.30
CA PHE A 130 6.84 8.54 7.39
C PHE A 130 5.40 8.93 7.76
N THR A 131 5.21 10.15 8.23
CA THR A 131 3.94 10.60 8.79
C THR A 131 3.03 11.23 7.74
N THR A 132 1.74 11.39 8.08
CA THR A 132 0.81 12.18 7.26
C THR A 132 1.26 13.62 7.08
N ARG A 133 1.99 14.21 8.05
CA ARG A 133 2.55 15.56 7.93
C ARG A 133 3.62 15.60 6.85
N ASP A 134 4.52 14.61 6.83
CA ASP A 134 5.55 14.48 5.80
C ASP A 134 4.91 14.25 4.41
N ALA A 135 3.84 13.47 4.36
CA ALA A 135 3.06 13.23 3.13
C ALA A 135 2.48 14.52 2.55
N ARG A 136 1.91 15.39 3.39
CA ARG A 136 1.37 16.70 2.93
C ARG A 136 2.43 17.57 2.26
N VAL A 137 3.68 17.50 2.73
CA VAL A 137 4.80 18.25 2.14
C VAL A 137 5.32 17.55 0.89
N LYS A 138 5.70 16.27 0.99
CA LYS A 138 6.31 15.52 -0.13
C LYS A 138 5.35 15.32 -1.30
N LEU A 139 4.07 15.12 -1.03
CA LEU A 139 3.04 14.86 -2.03
C LEU A 139 2.17 16.08 -2.32
N ARG A 140 2.66 17.30 -2.05
CA ARG A 140 1.91 18.56 -2.24
C ARG A 140 1.20 18.65 -3.59
N ARG A 141 1.86 18.16 -4.65
CA ARG A 141 1.31 18.16 -6.03
C ARG A 141 0.06 17.31 -6.21
N LEU A 142 -0.21 16.34 -5.32
CA LEU A 142 -1.40 15.49 -5.37
C LEU A 142 -2.62 16.14 -4.70
N TYR A 143 -2.42 17.22 -3.93
CA TYR A 143 -3.52 17.93 -3.30
C TYR A 143 -4.11 18.96 -4.28
N PRO A 144 -5.45 19.09 -4.36
CA PRO A 144 -6.09 20.11 -5.17
C PRO A 144 -5.50 21.48 -4.82
N GLN A 145 -5.01 22.20 -5.84
CA GLN A 145 -4.74 23.62 -5.68
C GLN A 145 -6.11 24.29 -5.63
N ILE A 146 -6.46 24.83 -4.46
CA ILE A 146 -7.63 25.70 -4.39
C ILE A 146 -7.17 27.00 -5.05
N ASP A 147 -7.45 27.14 -6.34
CA ASP A 147 -7.39 28.44 -6.99
C ASP A 147 -8.44 29.30 -6.30
N ALA A 148 -7.98 30.15 -5.39
CA ALA A 148 -8.78 31.28 -4.97
C ALA A 148 -8.96 32.12 -6.23
N CYS A 149 -10.06 31.91 -6.94
CA CYS A 149 -10.56 32.86 -7.91
C CYS A 149 -10.87 34.13 -7.12
N LEU A 150 -9.84 34.96 -6.90
CA LEU A 150 -10.00 36.36 -6.61
C LEU A 150 -10.43 36.99 -7.94
N ASP A 151 -11.69 36.74 -8.33
CA ASP A 151 -12.37 37.59 -9.28
C ASP A 151 -12.70 38.89 -8.55
N THR A 152 -11.67 39.71 -8.31
CA THR A 152 -11.84 41.14 -8.05
C THR A 152 -12.19 41.84 -9.34
N ARG A 153 -13.30 41.44 -9.98
CA ARG A 153 -14.09 42.33 -10.82
C ARG A 153 -15.26 42.82 -10.00
N ILE A 154 -14.96 43.82 -9.18
CA ILE A 154 -15.97 44.78 -8.74
C ILE A 154 -16.48 45.45 -10.02
N PHE A 155 -17.71 45.14 -10.46
CA PHE A 155 -18.67 46.17 -10.85
C PHE A 155 -20.11 45.61 -10.82
N ARG A 156 -20.81 46.06 -9.75
CA ARG A 156 -22.25 46.34 -9.62
C ARG A 156 -23.26 45.20 -9.82
N GLY A 157 -23.74 44.71 -8.67
CA GLY A 157 -25.18 44.68 -8.41
C GLY A 157 -25.92 43.37 -8.69
N PHE A 158 -25.65 42.33 -7.90
CA PHE A 158 -26.70 41.44 -7.37
C PHE A 158 -26.08 40.55 -6.29
N PHE A 159 -26.58 40.64 -5.05
CA PHE A 159 -26.21 39.72 -3.98
C PHE A 159 -26.91 38.37 -4.26
N ILE A 160 -26.17 37.36 -4.71
CA ILE A 160 -26.56 35.97 -4.52
C ILE A 160 -25.55 35.36 -3.56
N GLY A 161 -25.97 35.18 -2.31
CA GLY A 161 -25.15 34.63 -1.26
C GLY A 161 -24.72 33.21 -1.58
N CYS A 162 -23.41 32.95 -1.53
CA CYS A 162 -22.89 31.61 -1.38
C CYS A 162 -22.36 31.47 0.05
N ARG A 163 -23.20 30.96 0.96
CA ARG A 163 -22.70 30.45 2.25
C ARG A 163 -21.93 29.17 1.95
N LYS A 164 -20.62 29.19 2.17
CA LYS A 164 -19.89 27.99 2.59
C LYS A 164 -19.15 28.30 3.87
N THR A 165 -19.78 27.97 4.97
CA THR A 165 -19.13 27.72 6.26
C THR A 165 -18.16 26.56 6.07
N VAL A 166 -16.87 26.82 6.26
CA VAL A 166 -15.92 25.78 6.67
C VAL A 166 -15.16 26.36 7.84
N GLU A 167 -15.58 26.00 9.05
CA GLU A 167 -14.79 26.23 10.26
C GLU A 167 -13.48 25.45 10.14
N GLN A 168 -12.38 26.15 9.91
CA GLN A 168 -11.06 25.62 10.20
C GLN A 168 -10.61 26.19 11.54
N HIS A 169 -10.86 25.44 12.61
CA HIS A 169 -10.17 25.64 13.87
C HIS A 169 -8.68 25.28 13.67
N GLN A 170 -7.86 26.30 13.37
CA GLN A 170 -6.42 26.25 13.53
C GLN A 170 -6.04 26.88 14.87
N ARG A 171 -5.27 26.14 15.68
CA ARG A 171 -4.22 26.73 16.52
C ARG A 171 -2.92 25.99 16.24
N PRO A 172 -1.81 26.70 15.96
CA PRO A 172 -0.50 26.10 15.80
C PRO A 172 0.21 26.04 17.15
N ALA A 173 0.91 24.94 17.42
CA ALA A 173 2.07 24.96 18.29
C ALA A 173 3.28 24.57 17.45
N ALA A 174 4.16 25.55 17.27
CA ALA A 174 5.50 25.38 16.73
C ALA A 174 6.26 24.32 17.54
N PHE A 175 7.22 23.64 16.92
CA PHE A 175 8.61 23.53 17.38
C PHE A 175 9.40 22.51 16.54
N GLY A 176 10.69 22.79 16.35
CA GLY A 176 11.73 21.78 16.14
C GLY A 176 12.04 21.39 14.69
N LYS A 177 12.97 22.12 14.05
CA LYS A 177 13.77 21.59 12.94
C LYS A 177 14.60 20.41 13.45
N SER A 178 14.62 19.28 12.76
CA SER A 178 15.61 18.22 13.00
C SER A 178 15.62 17.14 11.91
N TYR A 179 16.63 17.21 11.05
CA TYR A 179 17.37 16.12 10.38
C TYR A 179 16.63 15.00 9.64
N ALA A 180 16.82 14.98 8.31
CA ALA A 180 16.63 13.81 7.45
C ALA A 180 17.89 12.92 7.47
N PRO A 181 17.77 11.59 7.59
CA PRO A 181 18.86 10.71 7.22
C PRO A 181 18.88 10.51 5.68
N PRO A 182 20.07 10.52 5.06
CA PRO A 182 20.25 10.04 3.70
C PRO A 182 20.23 8.50 3.70
N TYR A 183 20.44 7.88 2.54
CA TYR A 183 20.55 6.43 2.29
C TYR A 183 19.29 5.74 1.76
N PHE A 184 19.13 5.84 0.44
CA PHE A 184 18.96 4.67 -0.43
C PHE A 184 20.05 4.77 -1.52
N ARG A 185 21.00 3.84 -1.51
CA ARG A 185 21.83 3.44 -2.65
C ARG A 185 21.84 1.93 -2.67
#